data_AF-A0A4Q9KCA5-F1
#
_entry.id   AF-A0A4Q9KCA5-F1
#
_cell.length_a   1.000
_cell.length_b   1.000
_cell.length_c   1.000
_cell.angle_alpha   90.00
_cell.angle_beta   90.00
_cell.angle_gamma   90.00
#
_symmetry.space_group_name_H-M   'P 1'
#
loop_
_entity.id
_entity.type
_entity.pdbx_description
1 polymer ?
#
loop_
_entity_poly.entity_id
_entity_poly.type
_entity_poly.pdbx_seq_one_letter_code
_entity_poly.pdbx_strand_id
1 'polypeptide(L)' 'MTTSEAAELLGVTPRTVRRMAAKLSGRNVGGRWLVSARAVREHLAGRTGHQLTEGTPHVRQ' A
#
# COMPACT_ATOMS: atom_id res chain seq x y z
N MET A 1 5.53 0.58 9.21
CA MET A 1 4.15 0.92 8.84
C MET A 1 3.42 -0.37 8.51
N THR A 2 2.20 -0.54 9.00
CA THR A 2 1.38 -1.73 8.74
C THR A 2 0.70 -1.65 7.37
N THR A 3 0.20 -2.78 6.88
CA THR A 3 -0.55 -2.82 5.62
C THR A 3 -1.86 -2.03 5.66
N SER A 4 -2.46 -1.85 6.84
CA SER A 4 -3.70 -1.08 7.01
C SER A 4 -3.43 0.42 6.96
N GLU A 5 -2.40 0.90 7.66
CA GLU A 5 -1.99 2.32 7.58
C GLU A 5 -1.53 2.69 6.15
N ALA A 6 -0.78 1.79 5.51
CA ALA A 6 -0.39 1.99 4.11
C ALA A 6 -1.59 1.94 3.15
N ALA A 7 -2.65 1.19 3.48
CA ALA A 7 -3.87 1.12 2.68
C ALA A 7 -4.63 2.44 2.71
N GLU A 8 -4.77 3.03 3.89
CA GLU A 8 -5.39 4.35 4.06
C GLU A 8 -4.60 5.44 3.32
N LEU A 9 -3.26 5.46 3.49
CA LEU A 9 -2.40 6.44 2.83
C LEU A 9 -2.38 6.31 1.30
N LEU A 10 -2.54 5.09 0.79
CA LEU A 10 -2.55 4.81 -0.64
C LEU A 10 -3.97 4.86 -1.25
N GLY A 11 -5.03 4.95 -0.43
CA GLY A 11 -6.41 4.84 -0.87
C GLY A 11 -6.76 3.48 -1.49
N VAL A 12 -6.10 2.39 -1.06
CA VAL A 12 -6.29 1.05 -1.63
C VAL A 12 -6.62 0.04 -0.54
N THR A 13 -7.13 -1.14 -0.92
CA THR A 13 -7.42 -2.19 0.07
C THR A 13 -6.14 -2.79 0.69
N PRO A 14 -6.18 -3.26 1.95
CA PRO A 14 -5.06 -3.97 2.59
C PRO A 14 -4.59 -5.21 1.80
N ARG A 15 -5.49 -5.82 1.03
CA ARG A 15 -5.19 -6.95 0.14
C ARG A 15 -4.34 -6.52 -1.06
N THR A 16 -4.61 -5.35 -1.62
CA THR A 16 -3.77 -4.71 -2.65
C THR A 16 -2.42 -4.32 -2.05
N VAL A 17 -2.40 -3.73 -0.84
CA VAL A 17 -1.15 -3.41 -0.14
C VAL A 17 -0.32 -4.65 0.13
N ARG A 18 -0.90 -5.77 0.57
CA ARG A 18 -0.16 -7.04 0.74
C ARG A 18 0.48 -7.53 -0.56
N ARG A 19 -0.25 -7.43 -1.68
CA ARG A 19 0.27 -7.81 -2.99
C ARG A 19 1.40 -6.90 -3.47
N MET A 20 1.32 -5.60 -3.13
CA MET A 20 2.39 -4.64 -3.38
C MET A 20 3.56 -4.79 -2.39
N ALA A 21 3.30 -5.12 -1.13
CA ALA A 21 4.30 -5.37 -0.10
C ALA A 21 5.19 -6.55 -0.50
N ALA A 22 4.63 -7.59 -1.10
CA ALA A 22 5.42 -8.68 -1.68
C ALA A 22 6.41 -8.20 -2.76
N LYS A 23 6.12 -7.09 -3.46
CA LYS A 23 7.03 -6.46 -4.44
C LYS A 23 7.89 -5.33 -3.86
N LEU A 24 7.44 -4.66 -2.80
CA LEU A 24 8.06 -3.49 -2.15
C LEU A 24 9.01 -3.88 -0.99
N SER A 25 9.52 -5.13 -1.00
CA SER A 25 10.32 -5.68 0.10
C SER A 25 9.64 -5.57 1.48
N GLY A 26 8.33 -5.77 1.50
CA GLY A 26 7.56 -5.88 2.74
C GLY A 26 7.95 -7.15 3.50
N ARG A 27 8.17 -7.02 4.80
CA ARG A 27 8.57 -8.13 5.67
C ARG A 27 7.41 -8.53 6.57
N ASN A 28 7.18 -9.83 6.69
CA ASN A 28 6.30 -10.35 7.73
C ASN A 28 7.08 -10.43 9.04
N VAL A 29 6.62 -9.71 10.06
CA VAL A 29 7.19 -9.74 11.41
C VAL A 29 6.06 -10.10 12.37
N GLY A 30 6.15 -11.29 12.98
CA GLY A 30 5.16 -11.75 13.97
C GLY A 30 3.73 -11.85 13.43
N GLY A 31 3.54 -12.26 12.16
CA GLY A 31 2.22 -12.36 11.53
C GLY A 31 1.67 -11.04 10.99
N ARG A 32 2.39 -9.93 11.18
CA ARG A 32 2.02 -8.62 10.65
C ARG A 32 2.91 -8.27 9.46
N TRP A 33 2.29 -7.85 8.36
CA TRP A 33 3.01 -7.33 7.22
C TRP A 33 3.44 -5.89 7.50
N LEU A 34 4.75 -5.69 7.57
CA LEU A 34 5.36 -4.39 7.72
C LEU A 34 5.93 -3.95 6.38
N VAL A 35 5.53 -2.75 5.97
CA VAL A 35 6.07 -2.04 4.82
C VAL A 35 6.86 -0.83 5.30
N SER A 36 7.98 -0.57 4.61
CA SER A 36 8.77 0.62 4.84
C SER A 36 7.98 1.85 4.39
N ALA A 37 7.83 2.82 5.29
CA ALA A 37 7.19 4.11 4.96
C ALA A 37 7.92 4.79 3.79
N ARG A 38 9.24 4.63 3.71
CA ARG A 38 10.06 5.10 2.59
C ARG A 38 9.66 4.45 1.26
N ALA A 39 9.52 3.12 1.22
CA ALA A 39 9.10 2.40 0.01
C ALA A 39 7.68 2.82 -0.43
N VAL A 40 6.77 3.07 0.51
CA VAL A 40 5.42 3.58 0.20
C VAL A 40 5.48 5.01 -0.34
N ARG A 41 6.30 5.88 0.23
CA ARG A 41 6.51 7.26 -0.27
C ARG A 41 7.19 7.29 -1.64
N GLU A 42 8.22 6.48 -1.85
CA GLU A 42 8.89 6.32 -3.14
C GLU A 42 7.92 5.77 -4.19
N HIS A 43 7.06 4.82 -3.79
CA HIS A 43 6.02 4.29 -4.66
C HIS A 43 4.94 5.32 -4.98
N LEU A 44 4.54 6.18 -4.03
CA LEU A 44 3.66 7.33 -4.28
C LEU A 44 4.32 8.31 -5.25
N ALA A 45 5.57 8.68 -4.99
CA ALA A 45 6.34 9.60 -5.83
C ALA A 45 6.54 9.06 -7.26
N GLY A 46 6.76 7.76 -7.41
CA GLY A 46 6.86 7.08 -8.70
C GLY A 46 5.51 6.84 -9.39
N ARG A 47 4.41 6.67 -8.64
CA ARG A 47 3.05 6.51 -9.19
C ARG A 47 2.51 7.77 -9.85
N THR A 48 2.99 8.95 -9.45
CA THR A 48 2.62 10.24 -10.03
C THR A 48 2.91 10.32 -11.54
N GLY A 49 3.71 9.39 -12.10
CA GLY A 49 4.06 9.36 -13.52
C GLY A 49 3.31 8.36 -14.41
N HIS A 50 2.51 7.38 -13.93
CA HIS A 50 2.05 6.30 -14.82
C HIS A 50 0.59 5.85 -14.82
N GLN A 51 -0.28 6.08 -13.84
CA GLN A 51 -1.70 5.67 -14.03
C GLN A 51 -2.70 6.55 -13.27
N LEU A 52 -3.42 7.35 -14.05
CA LEU A 52 -4.85 7.53 -13.91
C LEU A 52 -5.52 6.15 -14.10
N THR A 53 -6.72 5.98 -13.56
CA THR A 53 -7.64 4.83 -13.68
C THR A 53 -7.55 3.72 -12.63
N GLU A 54 -8.71 3.57 -11.96
CA GLU A 54 -9.31 2.34 -11.40
C GLU A 54 -8.96 1.93 -9.97
N GLY A 55 -9.85 2.32 -9.05
CA GLY A 55 -9.87 1.74 -7.71
C GLY A 55 -10.86 2.33 -6.72
N THR A 56 -12.08 2.66 -7.16
CA THR A 56 -13.34 2.58 -6.39
C THR A 56 -13.38 3.14 -4.95
N PRO A 57 -14.25 4.13 -4.64
CA PRO A 57 -14.48 4.56 -3.26
C PRO A 57 -15.23 3.45 -2.53
N HIS A 58 -14.56 2.71 -1.66
CA HIS A 58 -15.26 1.82 -0.74
C HIS A 58 -15.47 2.53 0.59
N VAL A 59 -16.63 3.18 0.67
CA VAL A 59 -17.27 3.57 1.93
C VAL A 59 -17.84 2.32 2.61
N ARG A 60 -17.50 2.13 3.88
CA ARG A 60 -18.36 1.55 4.94
C ARG A 60 -17.62 1.71 6.27
N GLN A 61 -18.06 2.66 7.09
CA GLN A 61 -19.00 2.49 8.22
C GLN A 61 -18.37 1.69 9.36
#